data_AF-A0A1G8FRZ8-F1
#
_entry.id   AF-A0A1G8FRZ8-F1
#
_cell.length_a   1.000
_cell.length_b   1.000
_cell.length_c   1.000
_cell.angle_alpha   90.00
_cell.angle_beta   90.00
_cell.angle_gamma   90.00
#
_symmetry.space_group_name_H-M   'P 1'
#
loop_
_entity.id
_entity.type
_entity.pdbx_description
1 polymer ?
#
loop_
_entity_poly.entity_id
_entity_poly.type
_entity_poly.pdbx_seq_one_letter_code
_entity_poly.pdbx_strand_id
1 'polypeptide(L)'
;MTRQEKRALRLQICRTLDEHCGNCETKKQALKGKSSSAWDAASQNLQTYCNTQCPVGKQLHELASKLTGELIRPEPIEIKPEKKAPVKLMKVVSKPREELTPESYMQDREKGLKEWQIAIQYDISPSGLYSRKKRWREQGLLAENEQRRKKA
;
A
#
# COMPACT_ATOMS: atom_id res chain seq x y z
N MET A 1 30.02 -2.08 20.84
CA MET A 1 30.09 -1.14 19.71
C MET A 1 30.07 0.30 20.21
N THR A 2 31.01 1.10 19.74
CA THR A 2 31.10 2.54 19.98
C THR A 2 30.11 3.33 19.12
N ARG A 3 29.89 4.60 19.46
CA ARG A 3 29.03 5.51 18.67
C ARG A 3 29.56 5.71 17.24
N GLN A 4 30.87 5.72 17.06
CA GLN A 4 31.51 5.87 15.74
C GLN A 4 31.30 4.62 14.87
N GLU A 5 31.44 3.43 15.44
CA GLU A 5 31.19 2.16 14.74
C GLU A 5 29.73 2.03 14.30
N LYS A 6 28.77 2.41 15.16
CA LYS A 6 27.34 2.40 14.80
C LYS A 6 27.04 3.36 13.66
N ARG A 7 27.69 4.53 13.64
CA ARG A 7 27.56 5.50 12.55
C ARG A 7 28.16 4.97 11.25
N ALA A 8 29.33 4.33 11.30
CA ALA A 8 29.97 3.74 10.13
C ALA A 8 29.10 2.63 9.50
N LEU A 9 28.53 1.73 10.31
CA LEU A 9 27.63 0.68 9.82
C LEU A 9 26.36 1.26 9.18
N ARG A 10 25.74 2.29 9.78
CA ARG A 10 24.56 2.96 9.18
C ARG A 10 24.89 3.58 7.83
N LEU A 11 26.03 4.25 7.72
CA LEU A 11 26.48 4.83 6.45
C LEU A 11 26.79 3.76 5.40
N GLN A 12 27.39 2.65 5.81
CA GLN A 12 27.62 1.50 4.93
C GLN A 12 26.31 0.93 4.40
N ILE A 13 25.32 0.71 5.27
CA ILE A 13 23.97 0.26 4.88
C ILE A 13 23.34 1.24 3.86
N CYS A 14 23.39 2.55 4.13
CA CYS A 14 22.83 3.55 3.21
C CYS A 14 23.50 3.51 1.83
N ARG A 15 24.83 3.50 1.77
CA ARG A 15 25.58 3.43 0.49
C ARG A 15 25.23 2.17 -0.29
N THR A 16 25.21 1.02 0.39
CA THR A 16 24.85 -0.25 -0.23
C THR A 16 23.43 -0.23 -0.80
N LEU A 17 22.47 0.39 -0.09
CA LEU A 17 21.10 0.56 -0.60
C LEU A 17 21.04 1.49 -1.80
N ASP A 18 21.75 2.62 -1.78
CA ASP A 18 21.75 3.60 -2.87
C ASP A 18 22.38 3.03 -4.15
N GLU A 19 23.53 2.37 -4.04
CA GLU A 19 24.28 1.84 -5.18
C GLU A 19 23.61 0.60 -5.80
N HIS A 20 23.16 -0.35 -4.96
CA HIS A 20 22.64 -1.64 -5.43
C HIS A 20 21.11 -1.68 -5.52
N CYS A 21 20.39 -1.14 -4.54
CA CYS A 21 18.93 -1.22 -4.52
C CYS A 21 18.27 -0.11 -5.34
N GLY A 22 18.97 1.00 -5.61
CA GLY A 22 18.50 2.04 -6.53
C GLY A 22 18.37 1.54 -7.98
N ASN A 23 19.27 0.64 -8.39
CA ASN A 23 19.35 0.10 -9.75
C ASN A 23 18.79 -1.32 -9.91
N CYS A 24 18.25 -1.92 -8.85
CA CYS A 24 17.75 -3.29 -8.88
C CYS A 24 16.54 -3.45 -9.82
N GLU A 25 16.72 -4.20 -10.91
CA GLU A 25 15.65 -4.44 -11.90
C GLU A 25 14.49 -5.25 -11.33
N THR A 26 14.74 -6.23 -10.47
CA THR A 26 13.68 -6.99 -9.77
C THR A 26 12.78 -6.08 -8.93
N LYS A 27 13.38 -5.08 -8.26
CA LYS A 27 12.63 -4.05 -7.52
C LYS A 27 11.83 -3.15 -8.46
N LYS A 28 12.43 -2.69 -9.56
CA LYS A 28 11.73 -1.87 -10.56
C LYS A 28 10.55 -2.61 -11.20
N GLN A 29 10.70 -3.90 -11.48
CA GLN A 29 9.64 -4.74 -12.04
C GLN A 29 8.51 -4.96 -11.03
N ALA A 30 8.82 -5.22 -9.76
CA ALA A 30 7.81 -5.34 -8.71
C ALA A 30 6.99 -4.05 -8.52
N LEU A 31 7.62 -2.88 -8.65
CA LEU A 31 6.96 -1.58 -8.53
C LEU A 31 6.14 -1.18 -9.78
N LYS A 32 6.31 -1.86 -10.92
CA LYS A 32 5.55 -1.60 -12.16
C LYS A 32 4.15 -2.25 -12.16
N GLY A 33 3.85 -3.16 -11.22
CA GLY A 33 2.55 -3.82 -11.11
C GLY A 33 1.44 -2.87 -10.66
N LYS A 34 0.61 -2.38 -11.59
CA LYS A 34 -0.54 -1.52 -11.32
C LYS A 34 -1.82 -2.35 -11.08
N SER A 35 -2.06 -2.78 -9.84
CA SER A 35 -3.39 -2.96 -9.19
C SER A 35 -3.28 -3.92 -8.00
N SER A 36 -3.95 -3.57 -6.89
CA SER A 36 -4.10 -4.31 -5.62
C SER A 36 -3.47 -5.72 -5.55
N SER A 37 -4.07 -6.73 -6.15
CA SER A 37 -3.61 -8.13 -5.99
C SER A 37 -2.31 -8.47 -6.73
N ALA A 38 -2.06 -7.85 -7.89
CA ALA A 38 -0.80 -8.03 -8.62
C ALA A 38 0.37 -7.33 -7.94
N TRP A 39 0.08 -6.24 -7.21
CA TRP A 39 1.07 -5.54 -6.40
C TRP A 39 1.47 -6.34 -5.17
N ASP A 40 0.51 -6.95 -4.47
CA ASP A 40 0.77 -7.79 -3.30
C ASP A 40 1.65 -9.01 -3.66
N ALA A 41 1.32 -9.70 -4.76
CA ALA A 41 2.11 -10.83 -5.25
C ALA A 41 3.53 -10.40 -5.70
N ALA A 42 3.65 -9.27 -6.39
CA ALA A 42 4.94 -8.74 -6.83
C ALA A 42 5.80 -8.27 -5.63
N SER A 43 5.18 -7.71 -4.61
CA SER A 43 5.82 -7.30 -3.35
C SER A 43 6.32 -8.51 -2.56
N GLN A 44 5.52 -9.57 -2.44
CA GLN A 44 5.93 -10.83 -1.80
C GLN A 44 7.09 -11.50 -2.55
N ASN A 45 7.04 -11.51 -3.89
CA ASN A 45 8.13 -12.03 -4.72
C ASN A 45 9.42 -11.22 -4.55
N LEU A 46 9.32 -9.88 -4.47
CA LEU A 46 10.47 -9.02 -4.21
C LEU A 46 11.04 -9.28 -2.81
N GLN A 47 10.20 -9.40 -1.78
CA GLN A 47 10.65 -9.68 -0.42
C GLN A 47 11.35 -11.04 -0.35
N THR A 48 10.81 -12.05 -1.03
CA THR A 48 11.40 -13.39 -1.14
C THR A 48 12.76 -13.33 -1.82
N TYR A 49 12.85 -12.64 -2.96
CA TYR A 49 14.10 -12.42 -3.65
C TYR A 49 15.13 -11.72 -2.76
N CYS A 50 14.77 -10.62 -2.11
CA CYS A 50 15.65 -9.86 -1.22
C CYS A 50 16.15 -10.69 -0.03
N ASN A 51 15.32 -11.57 0.52
CA ASN A 51 15.68 -12.36 1.69
C ASN A 51 16.44 -13.65 1.37
N THR A 52 16.21 -14.25 0.20
CA THR A 52 16.73 -15.61 -0.11
C THR A 52 17.80 -15.62 -1.21
N GLN A 53 17.63 -14.79 -2.24
CA GLN A 53 18.43 -14.84 -3.47
C GLN A 53 19.37 -13.65 -3.64
N CYS A 54 19.01 -12.47 -3.12
CA CYS A 54 19.79 -11.26 -3.27
C CYS A 54 21.08 -11.32 -2.42
N PRO A 55 22.27 -11.27 -3.02
CA PRO A 55 23.54 -11.30 -2.27
C PRO A 55 23.70 -10.07 -1.38
N VAL A 56 23.23 -8.91 -1.86
CA VAL A 56 23.23 -7.65 -1.10
C VAL A 56 22.24 -7.71 0.06
N GLY A 57 21.09 -8.39 -0.11
CA GLY A 57 20.13 -8.60 0.96
C GLY A 57 20.73 -9.37 2.14
N LYS A 58 21.50 -10.43 1.86
CA LYS A 58 22.23 -11.18 2.89
C LYS A 58 23.25 -10.30 3.63
N GLN A 59 24.03 -9.52 2.90
CA GLN A 59 24.98 -8.58 3.50
C GLN A 59 24.30 -7.52 4.37
N LEU A 60 23.14 -7.01 3.95
CA LEU A 60 22.37 -6.04 4.73
C LEU A 60 21.81 -6.65 6.02
N HIS A 61 21.34 -7.90 5.98
CA HIS A 61 20.90 -8.62 7.18
C HIS A 61 22.04 -8.81 8.19
N GLU A 62 23.25 -9.12 7.72
CA GLU A 62 24.44 -9.22 8.58
C GLU A 62 24.84 -7.86 9.17
N LEU A 63 24.85 -6.80 8.37
CA LEU A 63 25.17 -5.44 8.83
C LEU A 63 24.12 -4.93 9.83
N ALA A 64 22.84 -5.20 9.57
CA ALA A 64 21.74 -4.85 10.47
C ALA A 64 21.85 -5.63 11.78
N SER A 65 22.14 -6.94 11.72
CA SER A 65 22.34 -7.77 12.93
C SER A 65 23.49 -7.26 13.79
N LYS A 66 24.61 -6.86 13.16
CA LYS A 66 25.73 -6.24 13.87
C LYS A 66 25.34 -4.91 14.52
N LEU A 67 24.47 -4.13 13.88
CA LEU A 67 24.04 -2.82 14.36
C LEU A 67 23.04 -2.90 15.53
N THR A 68 22.08 -3.84 15.47
CA THR A 68 21.05 -4.03 16.50
C THR A 68 21.52 -4.92 17.64
N GLY A 69 22.50 -5.79 17.41
CA GLY A 69 22.94 -6.80 18.37
C GLY A 69 22.02 -8.02 18.42
N GLU A 70 21.00 -8.06 17.55
CA GLU A 70 20.06 -9.17 17.41
C GLU A 70 20.36 -9.93 16.12
N LEU A 71 20.24 -11.25 16.14
CA LEU A 71 20.43 -12.05 14.94
C LEU A 71 19.19 -11.93 14.05
N ILE A 72 19.26 -11.04 13.06
CA ILE A 72 18.21 -10.88 12.04
C ILE A 72 18.42 -12.00 11.02
N ARG A 73 17.70 -13.11 11.21
CA ARG A 73 17.59 -14.14 10.18
C ARG A 73 16.49 -13.73 9.20
N PRO A 74 16.67 -13.95 7.90
CA PRO A 74 15.53 -13.92 6.99
C PRO A 74 14.55 -15.00 7.48
N GLU A 75 13.39 -14.58 7.98
CA GLU A 75 12.34 -15.53 8.30
C GLU A 75 12.00 -16.31 7.01
N PRO A 76 11.84 -17.64 7.09
CA PRO A 76 11.25 -18.36 5.98
C PRO A 76 9.87 -17.74 5.77
N ILE A 77 9.69 -17.07 4.65
CA ILE A 77 8.39 -16.58 4.24
C ILE A 77 7.57 -17.85 4.05
N GLU A 78 6.74 -18.18 5.04
CA GLU A 78 5.66 -19.14 4.84
C GLU A 78 4.81 -18.53 3.73
N ILE A 79 5.08 -18.96 2.48
CA ILE A 79 4.12 -18.85 1.40
C ILE A 79 2.99 -19.76 1.87
N LYS A 80 2.12 -19.25 2.76
CA LYS A 80 0.81 -19.83 2.91
C LYS A 80 0.25 -19.74 1.51
N PRO A 81 0.03 -20.87 0.81
CA PRO A 81 -0.80 -20.80 -0.38
C PRO A 81 -2.05 -20.09 0.11
N GLU A 82 -2.43 -18.99 -0.54
CA GLU A 82 -3.78 -18.51 -0.39
C GLU A 82 -4.65 -19.71 -0.77
N LYS A 83 -5.04 -20.49 0.24
CA LYS A 83 -6.19 -21.35 0.15
C LYS A 83 -7.24 -20.36 -0.31
N LYS A 84 -7.68 -20.50 -1.56
CA LYS A 84 -8.99 -20.03 -1.98
C LYS A 84 -9.94 -20.67 -0.99
N ALA A 85 -10.12 -20.03 0.15
CA ALA A 85 -11.09 -20.44 1.12
C ALA A 85 -12.39 -20.39 0.30
N PRO A 86 -13.18 -21.48 0.26
CA PRO A 86 -14.55 -21.32 -0.18
C PRO A 86 -15.07 -20.17 0.67
N VAL A 87 -15.51 -19.10 0.01
CA VAL A 87 -16.09 -17.94 0.66
C VAL A 87 -17.21 -18.49 1.52
N LYS A 88 -16.94 -18.71 2.81
CA LYS A 88 -17.98 -18.89 3.80
C LYS A 88 -18.62 -17.51 3.81
N LEU A 89 -19.68 -17.40 3.02
CA LEU A 89 -20.72 -16.40 3.15
C LEU A 89 -21.18 -16.47 4.60
N MET A 90 -20.44 -15.80 5.50
CA MET A 90 -21.00 -15.38 6.75
C MET A 90 -22.18 -14.52 6.31
N LYS A 91 -23.38 -15.01 6.62
CA LYS A 91 -24.59 -14.19 6.60
C LYS A 91 -24.31 -13.01 7.52
N VAL A 92 -23.73 -11.96 6.94
CA VAL A 92 -23.68 -10.65 7.56
C VAL A 92 -25.13 -10.28 7.71
N VAL A 93 -25.57 -10.25 8.96
CA VAL A 93 -26.88 -9.74 9.36
C VAL A 93 -27.06 -8.40 8.66
N SER A 94 -27.85 -8.42 7.60
CA SER A 94 -28.12 -7.29 6.73
C SER A 94 -29.02 -6.32 7.48
N LYS A 95 -28.43 -5.51 8.35
CA LYS A 95 -28.94 -4.16 8.52
C LYS A 95 -28.86 -3.49 7.15
N PRO A 96 -29.94 -2.88 6.64
CA PRO A 96 -29.87 -2.16 5.38
C PRO A 96 -28.81 -1.08 5.54
N ARG A 97 -27.66 -1.30 4.89
CA ARG A 97 -26.56 -0.35 4.88
C ARG A 97 -27.10 0.89 4.19
N GLU A 98 -27.17 2.01 4.91
CA GLU A 98 -27.61 3.27 4.33
C GLU A 98 -26.77 3.53 3.09
N GLU A 99 -27.44 3.61 1.94
CA GLU A 99 -26.77 3.85 0.67
C GLU A 99 -26.33 5.31 0.63
N LEU A 100 -25.06 5.55 0.30
CA LEU A 100 -24.58 6.91 0.07
C LEU A 100 -25.26 7.46 -1.19
N THR A 101 -26.04 8.52 -1.05
CA THR A 101 -26.69 9.27 -2.13
C THR A 101 -25.95 10.59 -2.39
N PRO A 102 -26.22 11.29 -3.51
CA PRO A 102 -25.66 12.62 -3.75
C PRO A 102 -25.98 13.61 -2.63
N GLU A 103 -27.20 13.57 -2.09
CA GLU A 103 -27.67 14.49 -1.06
C GLU A 103 -26.95 14.25 0.27
N SER A 104 -26.83 12.99 0.69
CA SER A 104 -26.10 12.65 1.92
C SER A 104 -24.60 12.91 1.79
N TYR A 105 -24.03 12.69 0.60
CA TYR A 105 -22.66 13.10 0.30
C TYR A 105 -22.48 14.62 0.46
N MET A 106 -23.38 15.44 -0.09
CA MET A 106 -23.29 16.90 0.01
C MET A 106 -23.44 17.39 1.46
N GLN A 107 -24.39 16.83 2.22
CA GLN A 107 -24.56 17.15 3.64
C GLN A 107 -23.29 16.85 4.45
N ASP A 108 -22.64 15.71 4.21
CA ASP A 108 -21.41 15.39 4.93
C ASP A 108 -20.22 16.26 4.48
N ARG A 109 -20.22 16.72 3.23
CA ARG A 109 -19.26 17.74 2.77
C ARG A 109 -19.49 19.09 3.44
N GLU A 110 -20.75 19.50 3.64
CA GLU A 110 -21.11 20.74 4.36
C GLU A 110 -20.73 20.67 5.85
N LYS A 111 -20.83 19.50 6.47
CA LYS A 111 -20.29 19.23 7.83
C LYS A 111 -18.76 19.24 7.89
N GLY A 112 -18.07 19.43 6.76
CA GLY A 112 -16.61 19.50 6.68
C GLY A 112 -15.91 18.16 6.62
N LEU A 113 -16.63 17.04 6.41
CA LEU A 113 -16.00 15.73 6.30
C LEU A 113 -15.15 15.64 5.04
N LYS A 114 -13.96 15.08 5.19
CA LYS A 114 -13.07 14.72 4.08
C LYS A 114 -13.60 13.47 3.40
N GLU A 115 -13.32 13.34 2.10
CA GLU A 115 -13.84 12.23 1.28
C GLU A 115 -13.50 10.84 1.84
N TRP A 116 -12.31 10.67 2.42
CA TRP A 116 -11.92 9.41 3.05
C TRP A 116 -12.73 9.11 4.32
N GLN A 117 -13.20 10.13 5.05
CA GLN A 117 -14.05 9.95 6.24
C GLN A 117 -15.46 9.55 5.82
N ILE A 118 -16.00 10.19 4.78
CA ILE A 118 -17.29 9.81 4.18
C ILE A 118 -17.22 8.37 3.67
N ALA A 119 -16.11 7.99 3.02
CA ALA A 119 -15.92 6.63 2.56
C ALA A 119 -15.99 5.61 3.71
N ILE A 120 -15.33 5.87 4.84
CA ILE A 120 -15.38 5.01 6.03
C ILE A 120 -16.79 4.98 6.64
N GLN A 121 -17.46 6.13 6.75
CA GLN A 121 -18.80 6.24 7.35
C GLN A 121 -19.85 5.38 6.63
N TYR A 122 -19.76 5.30 5.31
CA TYR A 122 -20.65 4.47 4.47
C TYR A 122 -20.05 3.08 4.18
N ASP A 123 -18.91 2.76 4.80
CA ASP A 123 -18.14 1.53 4.62
C ASP A 123 -17.81 1.26 3.12
N ILE A 124 -17.60 2.30 2.33
CA ILE A 124 -17.25 2.18 0.92
C ILE A 124 -15.75 2.38 0.72
N SER A 125 -15.16 1.66 -0.24
CA SER A 125 -13.77 1.91 -0.61
C SER A 125 -13.60 3.30 -1.23
N PRO A 126 -12.40 3.91 -1.14
CA PRO A 126 -12.12 5.18 -1.82
C PRO A 126 -12.37 5.12 -3.34
N SER A 127 -12.07 3.99 -3.99
CA SER A 127 -12.39 3.75 -5.39
C SER A 127 -13.89 3.66 -5.65
N GLY A 128 -14.65 3.04 -4.73
CA GLY A 128 -16.10 2.98 -4.79
C GLY A 128 -16.76 4.35 -4.64
N LEU A 129 -16.23 5.21 -3.76
CA LEU A 129 -16.68 6.60 -3.64
C LEU A 129 -16.39 7.39 -4.92
N TYR A 130 -15.19 7.24 -5.49
CA TYR A 130 -14.80 7.90 -6.74
C TYR A 130 -15.75 7.54 -7.90
N SER A 131 -16.05 6.25 -8.08
CA SER A 131 -16.96 5.77 -9.13
C SER A 131 -18.38 6.31 -8.97
N ARG A 132 -18.91 6.36 -7.73
CA ARG A 132 -20.22 6.97 -7.45
C ARG A 132 -20.25 8.44 -7.80
N LYS A 133 -19.25 9.21 -7.34
CA LYS A 133 -19.11 10.64 -7.66
C LYS A 133 -18.96 10.91 -9.16
N LYS A 134 -18.29 10.02 -9.90
CA LYS A 134 -18.20 10.13 -11.36
C LYS A 134 -19.58 9.98 -11.99
N ARG A 135 -20.33 8.94 -11.61
CA ARG A 135 -21.71 8.71 -12.08
C ARG A 135 -22.64 9.87 -11.75
N TRP A 136 -22.57 10.42 -10.55
CA TRP A 136 -23.40 11.57 -10.16
C TRP A 136 -23.09 12.83 -10.96
N ARG A 137 -21.82 13.06 -11.32
CA ARG A 137 -21.45 14.16 -12.23
C ARG A 137 -21.97 13.94 -13.64
N GLU A 138 -21.86 12.72 -14.17
CA GLU A 138 -22.43 12.34 -15.47
C GLU A 138 -23.96 12.51 -15.50
N GLN A 139 -24.63 12.36 -14.35
CA GLN A 139 -26.07 12.58 -14.18
C GLN A 139 -26.44 14.03 -13.84
N GLY A 140 -25.47 14.94 -13.72
CA GLY A 140 -25.72 16.34 -13.33
C GLY A 140 -26.12 16.56 -11.87
N LEU A 141 -26.02 15.53 -11.02
CA LEU A 141 -26.36 15.56 -9.59
C LEU A 141 -25.23 16.14 -8.71
N LEU A 142 -24.02 16.26 -9.27
CA LEU A 142 -22.90 16.96 -8.67
C LEU A 142 -22.25 17.86 -9.72
N ALA A 143 -21.79 19.04 -9.30
CA ALA A 143 -21.02 19.93 -10.16
C ALA A 143 -19.72 19.24 -10.64
N GLU A 144 -19.37 19.44 -11.91
CA GLU A 144 -18.03 19.09 -12.38
C GLU A 144 -17.01 20.00 -11.69
N ASN A 145 -15.93 19.42 -11.15
CA ASN A 145 -14.85 20.19 -10.54
C ASN A 145 -14.20 21.11 -11.58
N GLU A 146 -14.66 22.35 -11.64
CA GLU A 146 -14.25 23.39 -12.61
C GLU A 146 -12.78 23.84 -12.44
N GLN A 147 -12.10 23.37 -11.39
CA GLN A 147 -10.76 23.82 -11.01
C GLN A 147 -9.60 23.24 -11.84
N ARG A 148 -9.84 22.41 -12.87
CA ARG A 148 -8.77 21.95 -13.79
C ARG A 148 -8.72 22.68 -15.13
N ARG A 149 -9.67 23.57 -15.45
CA ARG A 149 -9.70 24.29 -16.74
C ARG A 149 -9.05 25.68 -16.76
N LYS A 150 -8.57 26.21 -15.63
CA LYS A 150 -7.90 27.54 -15.57
C LYS A 150 -6.36 27.48 -15.62
N LYS A 151 -5.76 26.34 -15.97
CA LYS A 151 -4.31 26.22 -16.22
C LYS A 151 -4.07 25.29 -17.42
N ALA A 152 -4.42 25.77 -18.60
CA ALA A 152 -3.90 25.32 -19.89
C ALA A 152 -3.74 26.57 -20.76
#